data_AF-A0A7R9U3A5-F1
#
_entry.id   AF-A0A7R9U3A5-F1
#
_cell.length_a   1.000
_cell.length_b   1.000
_cell.length_c   1.000
_cell.angle_alpha   90.00
_cell.angle_beta   90.00
_cell.angle_gamma   90.00
#
_symmetry.space_group_name_H-M   'P 1'
#
loop_
_entity.id
_entity.type
_entity.pdbx_description
1 polymer ?
#
loop_
_entity_poly.entity_id
_entity_poly.type
_entity_poly.pdbx_seq_one_letter_code
_entity_poly.pdbx_strand_id
1 'polypeptide(L)'
;VQEMATGQRTPRKCPLRPSPAVGTVDMRTAFLSMSLLMLSRATAALQVRRWIGRGVVVGALGALRPVRPAFADAETPSRDATAPSKRGFFSGTRLNLFGLNFGEVELPKDGEADYYPALGPFAKEAADYALAGQAQPLVSEGAGKGKLHVGTFAGGCFWGLELAFQRVVGVEATSVGYTHGEQRRPTYRSICSGGTGHTEAVQVLYDPEQVSFDKLLEVFFSRTDPTTLNRQGADTGTQYRSGVYYHSEEQKAAAEKAFAEQEKKYGANSVVTELLEAKEYWPAEPYHQQYLEKGGRFGQPQSAEKGATDTIRCYG
;
A
#
# COMPACT_ATOMS: atom_id res chain seq x y z
N VAL A 1 -5.35 -23.83 66.81
CA VAL A 1 -6.83 -23.82 66.91
C VAL A 1 -7.32 -23.20 65.61
N GLN A 2 -7.41 -24.00 64.52
CA GLN A 2 -8.67 -24.60 64.00
C GLN A 2 -9.69 -23.48 63.66
N GLU A 3 -10.19 -23.29 62.44
CA GLU A 3 -10.69 -24.29 61.50
C GLU A 3 -11.00 -23.65 60.13
N MET A 4 -10.88 -24.46 59.07
CA MET A 4 -11.32 -24.17 57.70
C MET A 4 -12.81 -24.51 57.52
N ALA A 5 -13.54 -23.81 56.64
CA ALA A 5 -14.72 -24.33 55.92
C ALA A 5 -15.07 -23.36 54.77
N THR A 6 -14.63 -23.58 53.51
CA THR A 6 -15.30 -24.36 52.45
C THR A 6 -16.83 -24.36 52.50
N GLY A 7 -17.45 -23.70 51.51
CA GLY A 7 -18.90 -23.71 51.28
C GLY A 7 -19.21 -23.45 49.81
N GLN A 8 -19.11 -24.50 48.98
CA GLN A 8 -19.69 -24.53 47.64
C GLN A 8 -21.22 -24.45 47.73
N ARG A 9 -21.85 -23.56 46.95
CA ARG A 9 -23.27 -23.66 46.59
C ARG A 9 -23.42 -23.59 45.08
N THR A 10 -23.90 -24.68 44.53
CA THR A 10 -24.34 -24.87 43.14
C THR A 10 -25.63 -24.08 42.85
N PRO A 11 -25.93 -23.80 41.56
CA PRO A 11 -26.89 -22.77 41.15
C PRO A 11 -28.34 -23.27 41.20
N ARG A 12 -29.24 -22.39 41.66
CA ARG A 12 -30.70 -22.61 41.58
C ARG A 12 -31.18 -22.34 40.17
N LYS A 13 -31.85 -23.34 39.58
CA LYS A 13 -32.66 -23.24 38.36
C LYS A 13 -33.77 -22.19 38.54
N CYS A 14 -33.88 -21.24 37.61
CA CYS A 14 -35.08 -20.42 37.41
C CYS A 14 -35.98 -21.08 36.33
N PRO A 15 -37.31 -21.06 36.49
CA PRO A 15 -38.24 -21.76 35.61
C PRO A 15 -38.64 -20.94 34.38
N LEU A 16 -38.79 -21.66 33.27
CA LEU A 16 -39.41 -21.23 32.01
C LEU A 16 -40.88 -20.83 32.21
N ARG A 17 -41.31 -19.77 31.52
CA ARG A 17 -42.72 -19.47 31.20
C ARG A 17 -42.85 -18.91 29.77
N PRO A 18 -44.05 -19.01 29.16
CA PRO A 18 -44.20 -19.46 27.77
C PRO A 18 -44.41 -18.33 26.75
N SER A 19 -44.14 -18.67 25.47
CA SER A 19 -44.58 -17.94 24.28
C SER A 19 -46.10 -17.91 24.13
N PRO A 20 -46.63 -16.90 23.43
CA PRO A 20 -47.85 -17.03 22.67
C PRO A 20 -47.65 -16.88 21.15
N ALA A 21 -48.25 -17.84 20.46
CA ALA A 21 -49.04 -17.73 19.24
C ALA A 21 -48.41 -17.25 17.93
N VAL A 22 -48.25 -18.26 17.08
CA VAL A 22 -48.27 -18.27 15.61
C VAL A 22 -49.49 -17.52 15.06
N GLY A 23 -49.27 -16.60 14.13
CA GLY A 23 -50.28 -16.05 13.23
C GLY A 23 -49.98 -16.48 11.80
N THR A 24 -50.80 -17.37 11.25
CA THR A 24 -50.86 -17.73 9.84
C THR A 24 -51.60 -16.65 9.06
N VAL A 25 -51.02 -16.14 7.98
CA VAL A 25 -51.76 -15.38 6.95
C VAL A 25 -51.52 -16.02 5.58
N ASP A 26 -52.63 -16.10 4.88
CA ASP A 26 -53.03 -16.94 3.78
C ASP A 26 -52.42 -16.52 2.43
N MET A 27 -51.93 -17.49 1.67
CA MET A 27 -51.59 -17.36 0.25
C MET A 27 -52.79 -17.84 -0.57
N ARG A 28 -53.51 -16.92 -1.27
CA ARG A 28 -54.17 -17.13 -2.59
C ARG A 28 -55.13 -15.99 -2.95
N THR A 29 -54.73 -15.11 -3.86
CA THR A 29 -55.47 -14.60 -5.05
C THR A 29 -54.55 -13.57 -5.74
N ALA A 30 -54.02 -13.84 -6.95
CA ALA A 30 -54.62 -13.54 -8.27
C ALA A 30 -54.83 -12.01 -8.46
N PHE A 31 -54.45 -11.30 -9.52
CA PHE A 31 -53.99 -11.60 -10.88
C PHE A 31 -53.71 -10.22 -11.57
N LEU A 32 -52.93 -10.18 -12.66
CA LEU A 32 -52.87 -9.15 -13.75
C LEU A 32 -52.18 -7.77 -13.54
N SER A 33 -51.00 -7.59 -14.15
CA SER A 33 -50.75 -6.88 -15.44
C SER A 33 -49.22 -6.85 -15.71
N MET A 34 -48.68 -7.61 -16.68
CA MET A 34 -48.40 -7.24 -18.10
C MET A 34 -47.78 -5.84 -18.27
N SER A 35 -46.78 -5.54 -19.11
CA SER A 35 -45.81 -6.21 -20.00
C SER A 35 -45.11 -5.05 -20.78
N LEU A 36 -44.01 -5.34 -21.50
CA LEU A 36 -43.24 -4.47 -22.43
C LEU A 36 -42.25 -3.49 -21.78
N LEU A 37 -40.97 -3.33 -22.19
CA LEU A 37 -40.30 -3.61 -23.45
C LEU A 37 -38.92 -4.27 -23.22
N MET A 38 -38.71 -5.42 -23.85
CA MET A 38 -37.40 -5.94 -24.28
C MET A 38 -37.59 -6.42 -25.72
N LEU A 39 -36.54 -6.25 -26.53
CA LEU A 39 -36.35 -6.58 -27.96
C LEU A 39 -36.82 -5.58 -29.02
N SER A 40 -35.81 -5.00 -29.71
CA SER A 40 -35.65 -4.83 -31.17
C SER A 40 -34.42 -3.92 -31.35
N ARG A 41 -33.31 -4.21 -32.05
CA ARG A 41 -33.10 -5.02 -33.25
C ARG A 41 -31.58 -5.20 -33.48
N ALA A 42 -31.21 -6.34 -34.01
CA ALA A 42 -29.91 -6.61 -34.61
C ALA A 42 -29.74 -5.90 -35.98
N THR A 43 -28.51 -5.95 -36.48
CA THR A 43 -28.01 -5.69 -37.86
C THR A 43 -27.68 -4.25 -38.27
N ALA A 44 -26.38 -3.97 -38.46
CA ALA A 44 -25.82 -3.55 -39.76
C ALA A 44 -24.30 -3.33 -39.64
N ALA A 45 -23.52 -4.36 -40.02
CA ALA A 45 -22.20 -4.17 -40.58
C ALA A 45 -22.36 -3.89 -42.08
N LEU A 46 -21.83 -2.78 -42.61
CA LEU A 46 -21.22 -2.68 -43.95
C LEU A 46 -20.76 -1.23 -44.23
N GLN A 47 -19.48 -1.12 -44.64
CA GLN A 47 -18.95 -0.23 -45.68
C GLN A 47 -19.17 1.29 -45.61
N VAL A 48 -18.08 2.03 -45.40
CA VAL A 48 -17.70 3.13 -46.32
C VAL A 48 -16.22 3.05 -46.65
N ARG A 49 -15.94 2.82 -47.93
CA ARG A 49 -14.64 2.91 -48.59
C ARG A 49 -14.43 4.33 -49.12
N ARG A 50 -13.15 4.67 -49.26
CA ARG A 50 -12.54 5.62 -50.23
C ARG A 50 -12.71 7.12 -49.97
N TRP A 51 -11.56 7.74 -49.71
CA TRP A 51 -11.15 8.95 -50.42
C TRP A 51 -9.85 8.65 -51.21
N ILE A 52 -9.89 8.90 -52.52
CA ILE A 52 -8.76 8.94 -53.44
C ILE A 52 -8.72 10.37 -53.99
N GLY A 53 -7.55 10.97 -54.01
CA GLY A 53 -7.21 12.15 -54.81
C GLY A 53 -5.74 12.49 -54.56
N ARG A 54 -4.79 11.81 -55.23
CA ARG A 54 -4.12 12.22 -56.48
C ARG A 54 -3.38 13.56 -56.40
N GLY A 55 -2.04 13.45 -56.45
CA GLY A 55 -1.11 14.47 -56.91
C GLY A 55 0.21 13.79 -57.29
N VAL A 56 0.45 13.64 -58.59
CA VAL A 56 1.64 13.07 -59.27
C VAL A 56 2.47 14.22 -59.82
N VAL A 57 3.81 14.13 -59.82
CA VAL A 57 4.84 14.44 -60.88
C VAL A 57 6.21 14.07 -60.25
N VAL A 58 6.96 13.02 -60.59
CA VAL A 58 7.75 12.61 -61.79
C VAL A 58 9.08 13.35 -62.01
N GLY A 59 10.18 12.56 -62.05
CA GLY A 59 11.46 12.83 -62.76
C GLY A 59 12.69 12.99 -61.83
N ALA A 60 13.87 12.39 -62.04
CA ALA A 60 14.39 11.55 -63.12
C ALA A 60 15.69 10.82 -62.67
N LEU A 61 16.09 9.83 -63.48
CA LEU A 61 17.16 8.83 -63.36
C LEU A 61 18.62 9.32 -63.51
N GLY A 62 19.55 8.48 -63.04
CA GLY A 62 20.90 8.23 -63.61
C GLY A 62 21.85 7.58 -62.57
N ALA A 63 22.03 6.24 -62.48
CA ALA A 63 22.96 5.35 -63.23
C ALA A 63 24.45 5.81 -63.18
N LEU A 64 25.52 5.03 -62.97
CA LEU A 64 25.85 3.60 -62.73
C LEU A 64 27.37 3.54 -62.37
N ARG A 65 27.76 2.74 -61.35
CA ARG A 65 28.93 1.81 -61.14
C ARG A 65 30.30 1.99 -61.88
N PRO A 66 31.38 1.20 -61.55
CA PRO A 66 31.91 0.65 -60.27
C PRO A 66 33.48 0.73 -60.19
N VAL A 67 34.14 0.11 -59.20
CA VAL A 67 35.36 -0.78 -59.31
C VAL A 67 35.84 -1.23 -57.90
N ARG A 68 36.30 -2.49 -57.79
CA ARG A 68 36.77 -3.31 -56.64
C ARG A 68 38.33 -3.21 -56.44
N PRO A 69 39.03 -4.05 -55.62
CA PRO A 69 38.96 -4.36 -54.18
C PRO A 69 40.40 -4.41 -53.53
N ALA A 70 40.54 -5.14 -52.39
CA ALA A 70 41.76 -5.66 -51.72
C ALA A 70 42.31 -4.81 -50.55
N PHE A 71 42.93 -5.30 -49.47
CA PHE A 71 43.02 -6.55 -48.67
C PHE A 71 43.99 -6.17 -47.51
N ALA A 72 44.10 -7.03 -46.48
CA ALA A 72 45.21 -7.14 -45.51
C ALA A 72 45.19 -6.32 -44.20
N ASP A 73 44.86 -7.05 -43.12
CA ASP A 73 45.68 -7.41 -41.95
C ASP A 73 46.26 -6.34 -41.00
N ALA A 74 45.73 -6.43 -39.77
CA ALA A 74 46.38 -6.54 -38.46
C ALA A 74 47.76 -5.87 -38.23
N GLU A 75 47.81 -4.99 -37.23
CA GLU A 75 48.72 -5.10 -36.07
C GLU A 75 48.34 -4.08 -34.96
N THR A 76 48.28 -4.60 -33.73
CA THR A 76 48.23 -3.88 -32.43
C THR A 76 49.65 -3.84 -31.82
N PRO A 77 49.91 -3.33 -30.60
CA PRO A 77 49.40 -2.19 -29.81
C PRO A 77 50.57 -1.39 -29.15
N SER A 78 50.27 -0.67 -28.05
CA SER A 78 51.16 -0.20 -26.97
C SER A 78 51.59 1.28 -27.08
N ARG A 79 51.78 2.07 -26.02
CA ARG A 79 51.46 2.06 -24.58
C ARG A 79 51.89 3.47 -24.11
N ASP A 80 51.15 3.99 -23.14
CA ASP A 80 51.60 4.86 -22.03
C ASP A 80 52.24 6.26 -22.25
N ALA A 81 51.91 7.10 -21.26
CA ALA A 81 52.72 8.18 -20.66
C ALA A 81 52.49 9.66 -21.07
N THR A 82 51.61 10.32 -20.29
CA THR A 82 51.85 11.54 -19.46
C THR A 82 52.42 12.86 -20.05
N ALA A 83 51.55 13.89 -20.00
CA ALA A 83 51.75 15.29 -19.52
C ALA A 83 52.63 16.29 -20.34
N PRO A 84 52.58 17.64 -20.12
CA PRO A 84 51.51 18.57 -19.69
C PRO A 84 51.45 19.90 -20.50
N SER A 85 50.55 20.81 -20.07
CA SER A 85 50.58 22.28 -20.23
C SER A 85 49.91 22.90 -21.47
N LYS A 86 48.89 23.76 -21.25
CA LYS A 86 49.04 25.23 -21.19
C LYS A 86 47.72 25.90 -20.79
N ARG A 87 47.91 27.04 -20.12
CA ARG A 87 46.94 27.89 -19.42
C ARG A 87 45.83 28.44 -20.32
N GLY A 88 44.64 28.54 -19.74
CA GLY A 88 43.60 29.50 -20.11
C GLY A 88 42.95 30.00 -18.84
N PHE A 89 43.26 31.23 -18.48
CA PHE A 89 42.81 31.96 -17.28
C PHE A 89 41.48 32.64 -17.62
N PHE A 90 40.41 32.46 -16.83
CA PHE A 90 39.44 33.54 -16.59
C PHE A 90 38.73 33.36 -15.25
N SER A 91 38.69 34.50 -14.56
CA SER A 91 38.12 34.81 -13.24
C SER A 91 36.62 34.56 -13.16
N GLY A 92 36.14 34.14 -11.98
CA GLY A 92 34.72 34.07 -11.65
C GLY A 92 34.45 33.41 -10.31
N THR A 93 34.53 34.18 -9.24
CA THR A 93 34.18 33.79 -7.87
C THR A 93 32.70 33.34 -7.78
N ARG A 94 32.48 32.24 -7.06
CA ARG A 94 31.23 31.66 -6.53
C ARG A 94 30.00 32.57 -6.50
N LEU A 95 28.85 32.01 -6.90
CA LEU A 95 27.64 31.98 -6.05
C LEU A 95 26.70 30.87 -6.53
N ASN A 96 26.53 29.85 -5.68
CA ASN A 96 25.45 28.87 -5.78
C ASN A 96 24.13 29.56 -5.43
N LEU A 97 23.14 29.47 -6.30
CA LEU A 97 21.74 29.70 -5.94
C LEU A 97 20.84 28.82 -6.80
N PHE A 98 20.18 27.85 -6.14
CA PHE A 98 19.09 27.00 -6.61
C PHE A 98 19.31 26.19 -7.91
N GLY A 99 20.05 25.09 -7.78
CA GLY A 99 19.95 23.94 -8.68
C GLY A 99 19.45 22.73 -7.90
N LEU A 100 18.14 22.69 -7.61
CA LEU A 100 17.49 21.45 -7.16
C LEU A 100 17.58 20.47 -8.33
N ASN A 101 18.54 19.56 -8.27
CA ASN A 101 18.51 18.35 -9.07
C ASN A 101 17.32 17.53 -8.57
N PHE A 102 16.18 17.66 -9.25
CA PHE A 102 15.12 16.67 -9.17
C PHE A 102 15.71 15.38 -9.73
N GLY A 103 16.08 14.46 -8.83
CA GLY A 103 16.60 13.16 -9.18
C GLY A 103 15.67 12.53 -10.20
N GLU A 104 16.23 12.22 -11.37
CA GLU A 104 15.58 11.55 -12.48
C GLU A 104 14.73 10.40 -11.92
N VAL A 105 13.43 10.42 -12.21
CA VAL A 105 12.51 9.36 -11.82
C VAL A 105 12.96 8.13 -12.59
N GLU A 106 13.72 7.25 -11.95
CA GLU A 106 14.00 5.93 -12.51
C GLU A 106 12.66 5.22 -12.71
N LEU A 107 12.22 5.19 -13.96
CA LEU A 107 11.10 4.38 -14.39
C LEU A 107 11.45 2.91 -14.11
N PRO A 108 10.45 2.06 -13.79
CA PRO A 108 10.67 0.63 -13.62
C PRO A 108 11.50 0.10 -14.79
N LYS A 109 12.58 -0.63 -14.50
CA LYS A 109 13.34 -1.35 -15.52
C LYS A 109 12.35 -2.18 -16.34
N ASP A 110 12.34 -1.92 -17.64
CA ASP A 110 11.56 -2.55 -18.70
C ASP A 110 10.84 -3.86 -18.29
N GLY A 111 9.52 -3.80 -18.04
CA GLY A 111 8.66 -5.00 -17.97
C GLY A 111 7.52 -5.04 -16.94
N GLU A 112 7.55 -4.25 -15.88
CA GLU A 112 6.40 -4.13 -14.96
C GLU A 112 5.54 -2.92 -15.34
N ALA A 113 4.30 -3.18 -15.76
CA ALA A 113 3.35 -2.13 -16.05
C ALA A 113 3.10 -1.26 -14.81
N ASP A 114 3.04 0.06 -14.99
CA ASP A 114 2.69 0.98 -13.91
C ASP A 114 1.28 0.69 -13.40
N TYR A 115 1.18 0.17 -12.17
CA TYR A 115 -0.07 -0.23 -11.56
C TYR A 115 -0.70 0.87 -10.69
N TYR A 116 -0.01 2.00 -10.45
CA TYR A 116 -0.55 3.07 -9.62
C TYR A 116 -1.88 3.65 -10.13
N PRO A 117 -2.13 3.76 -11.45
CA PRO A 117 -3.44 4.15 -11.95
C PRO A 117 -4.59 3.18 -11.60
N ALA A 118 -4.27 1.92 -11.25
CA ALA A 118 -5.25 0.90 -10.88
C ALA A 118 -5.52 0.83 -9.35
N LEU A 119 -4.82 1.65 -8.55
CA LEU A 119 -5.03 1.71 -7.11
C LEU A 119 -6.30 2.48 -6.75
N GLY A 120 -6.86 2.19 -5.57
CA GLY A 120 -7.94 2.99 -5.00
C GLY A 120 -7.48 4.43 -4.70
N PRO A 121 -8.41 5.41 -4.59
CA PRO A 121 -8.07 6.82 -4.46
C PRO A 121 -7.03 7.14 -3.39
N PHE A 122 -7.17 6.57 -2.19
CA PHE A 122 -6.25 6.79 -1.07
C PHE A 122 -4.83 6.25 -1.36
N ALA A 123 -4.73 5.00 -1.84
CA ALA A 123 -3.45 4.41 -2.21
C ALA A 123 -2.81 5.15 -3.40
N LYS A 124 -3.61 5.57 -4.40
CA LYS A 124 -3.11 6.36 -5.51
C LYS A 124 -2.55 7.71 -5.04
N GLU A 125 -3.25 8.41 -4.17
CA GLU A 125 -2.77 9.66 -3.58
C GLU A 125 -1.44 9.45 -2.84
N ALA A 126 -1.33 8.38 -2.03
CA ALA A 126 -0.08 8.04 -1.36
C ALA A 126 1.08 7.76 -2.35
N ALA A 127 0.81 7.13 -3.50
CA ALA A 127 1.81 6.97 -4.55
C ALA A 127 2.26 8.32 -5.16
N ASP A 128 1.33 9.24 -5.39
CA ASP A 128 1.63 10.56 -5.93
C ASP A 128 2.58 11.34 -4.98
N TYR A 129 2.39 11.24 -3.66
CA TYR A 129 3.30 11.82 -2.65
C TYR A 129 4.68 11.16 -2.63
N ALA A 130 4.76 9.83 -2.68
CA ALA A 130 6.03 9.13 -2.72
C ALA A 130 6.84 9.46 -3.99
N LEU A 131 6.16 9.60 -5.13
CA LEU A 131 6.80 10.06 -6.38
C LEU A 131 7.36 11.48 -6.26
N ALA A 132 6.69 12.35 -5.49
CA ALA A 132 7.17 13.69 -5.16
C ALA A 132 8.25 13.74 -4.07
N GLY A 133 8.66 12.59 -3.49
CA GLY A 133 9.62 12.52 -2.39
C GLY A 133 9.07 13.05 -1.07
N GLN A 134 7.75 12.98 -0.90
CA GLN A 134 7.05 13.44 0.30
C GLN A 134 6.55 12.23 1.09
N ALA A 135 6.67 12.31 2.41
CA ALA A 135 6.15 11.26 3.28
C ALA A 135 4.63 11.19 3.19
N GLN A 136 3.93 12.34 3.02
CA GLN A 136 2.47 12.46 3.01
C GLN A 136 1.87 13.74 2.43
N PRO A 137 0.54 13.73 2.17
CA PRO A 137 -0.25 14.94 1.97
C PRO A 137 -0.11 15.96 3.09
N LEU A 138 -0.01 17.23 2.68
CA LEU A 138 -0.48 18.35 3.48
C LEU A 138 -2.02 18.28 3.51
N VAL A 139 -2.54 17.28 4.21
CA VAL A 139 -3.90 17.11 4.69
C VAL A 139 -5.01 17.65 3.79
N SER A 140 -5.70 16.76 3.07
CA SER A 140 -6.80 17.14 2.18
C SER A 140 -7.94 17.83 2.95
N GLU A 141 -8.12 19.13 2.72
CA GLU A 141 -9.34 19.84 3.06
C GLU A 141 -10.47 19.35 2.15
N GLY A 142 -11.17 18.31 2.57
CA GLY A 142 -12.40 17.84 1.94
C GLY A 142 -13.59 18.61 2.51
N ALA A 143 -14.29 19.35 1.65
CA ALA A 143 -15.48 20.14 1.97
C ALA A 143 -16.50 19.36 2.84
N GLY A 144 -16.53 19.67 4.14
CA GLY A 144 -17.60 19.27 5.07
C GLY A 144 -17.30 18.13 6.05
N LYS A 145 -16.13 17.48 6.00
CA LYS A 145 -15.65 16.57 7.07
C LYS A 145 -14.41 17.18 7.73
N GLY A 146 -14.24 16.97 9.03
CA GLY A 146 -13.06 17.44 9.78
C GLY A 146 -11.74 16.97 9.14
N LYS A 147 -10.64 17.58 9.55
CA LYS A 147 -9.30 17.31 9.02
C LYS A 147 -8.93 15.85 9.27
N LEU A 148 -8.94 15.00 8.24
CA LEU A 148 -8.54 13.59 8.34
C LEU A 148 -7.04 13.49 8.59
N HIS A 149 -6.63 12.51 9.39
CA HIS A 149 -5.23 12.26 9.73
C HIS A 149 -4.79 10.93 9.16
N VAL A 150 -3.48 10.75 8.98
CA VAL A 150 -2.91 9.47 8.55
C VAL A 150 -1.94 8.94 9.58
N GLY A 151 -1.98 7.64 9.82
CA GLY A 151 -0.98 6.89 10.57
C GLY A 151 -0.34 5.81 9.71
N THR A 152 0.93 5.51 9.95
CA THR A 152 1.62 4.39 9.27
C THR A 152 2.15 3.40 10.30
N PHE A 153 1.83 2.12 10.11
CA PHE A 153 2.18 1.04 11.03
C PHE A 153 2.80 -0.14 10.27
N ALA A 154 3.88 -0.72 10.78
CA ALA A 154 4.51 -1.93 10.29
C ALA A 154 4.52 -2.97 11.42
N GLY A 155 4.19 -4.22 11.11
CA GLY A 155 3.91 -5.20 12.17
C GLY A 155 3.83 -6.64 11.68
N GLY A 156 4.68 -7.01 10.74
CA GLY A 156 4.62 -8.31 10.05
C GLY A 156 3.82 -8.26 8.76
N CYS A 157 3.22 -9.39 8.38
CA CYS A 157 2.39 -9.48 7.19
C CYS A 157 1.26 -8.43 7.23
N PHE A 158 1.30 -7.50 6.30
CA PHE A 158 0.38 -6.34 6.29
C PHE A 158 -1.10 -6.70 6.06
N TRP A 159 -1.42 -7.92 5.60
CA TRP A 159 -2.79 -8.33 5.26
C TRP A 159 -3.68 -8.42 6.50
N GLY A 160 -3.17 -9.08 7.54
CA GLY A 160 -3.89 -9.22 8.81
C GLY A 160 -3.96 -7.90 9.57
N LEU A 161 -2.92 -7.07 9.46
CA LEU A 161 -2.86 -5.77 10.12
C LEU A 161 -3.79 -4.76 9.44
N GLU A 162 -3.84 -4.74 8.11
CA GLU A 162 -4.78 -3.93 7.35
C GLU A 162 -6.22 -4.26 7.76
N LEU A 163 -6.60 -5.54 7.74
CA LEU A 163 -7.96 -5.95 8.12
C LEU A 163 -8.32 -5.54 9.55
N ALA A 164 -7.36 -5.53 10.47
CA ALA A 164 -7.58 -5.05 11.83
C ALA A 164 -7.94 -3.56 11.84
N PHE A 165 -7.24 -2.73 11.08
CA PHE A 165 -7.56 -1.30 10.95
C PHE A 165 -8.84 -1.04 10.16
N GLN A 166 -9.13 -1.84 9.12
CA GLN A 166 -10.37 -1.72 8.34
C GLN A 166 -11.61 -1.81 9.23
N ARG A 167 -11.57 -2.61 10.30
CA ARG A 167 -12.69 -2.80 11.22
C ARG A 167 -12.86 -1.69 12.25
N VAL A 168 -11.93 -0.74 12.35
CA VAL A 168 -12.00 0.35 13.33
C VAL A 168 -13.00 1.41 12.87
N VAL A 169 -14.00 1.71 13.71
CA VAL A 169 -14.92 2.85 13.50
C VAL A 169 -14.10 4.15 13.53
N GLY A 170 -14.31 5.04 12.57
CA GLY A 170 -13.51 6.26 12.39
C GLY A 170 -12.32 6.11 11.43
N VAL A 171 -11.92 4.89 11.07
CA VAL A 171 -11.00 4.69 9.93
C VAL A 171 -11.79 4.81 8.62
N GLU A 172 -11.39 5.71 7.75
CA GLU A 172 -12.07 5.99 6.47
C GLU A 172 -11.46 5.17 5.32
N ALA A 173 -10.14 4.98 5.31
CA ALA A 173 -9.45 4.18 4.29
C ALA A 173 -8.17 3.52 4.83
N THR A 174 -7.79 2.41 4.21
CA THR A 174 -6.50 1.74 4.44
C THR A 174 -5.78 1.51 3.12
N SER A 175 -4.47 1.39 3.19
CA SER A 175 -3.62 0.95 2.08
C SER A 175 -2.47 0.14 2.64
N VAL A 176 -2.07 -0.92 1.94
CA VAL A 176 -0.85 -1.68 2.22
C VAL A 176 0.28 -1.29 1.27
N GLY A 177 1.52 -1.30 1.75
CA GLY A 177 2.66 -0.81 1.00
C GLY A 177 3.99 -1.02 1.69
N TYR A 178 5.00 -0.31 1.19
CA TYR A 178 6.40 -0.46 1.55
C TYR A 178 6.99 0.88 1.95
N THR A 179 7.74 0.93 3.05
CA THR A 179 8.39 2.18 3.51
C THR A 179 9.71 1.88 4.21
N HIS A 180 10.47 2.92 4.54
CA HIS A 180 11.71 2.84 5.32
C HIS A 180 12.83 2.00 4.67
N GLY A 181 12.77 1.81 3.35
CA GLY A 181 13.87 1.30 2.53
C GLY A 181 14.37 2.36 1.56
N GLU A 182 15.42 2.02 0.81
CA GLU A 182 16.10 2.96 -0.09
C GLU A 182 15.61 2.86 -1.53
N GLN A 183 15.01 1.73 -1.91
CA GLN A 183 14.60 1.49 -3.29
C GLN A 183 13.35 2.31 -3.62
N ARG A 184 13.42 3.15 -4.65
CA ARG A 184 12.23 3.82 -5.20
C ARG A 184 11.36 2.82 -5.95
N ARG A 185 10.03 2.98 -5.86
CA ARG A 185 9.04 2.12 -6.52
C ARG A 185 9.33 0.61 -6.33
N PRO A 186 9.50 0.14 -5.08
CA PRO A 186 9.73 -1.28 -4.84
C PRO A 186 8.50 -2.10 -5.25
N THR A 187 8.73 -3.29 -5.76
CA THR A 187 7.68 -4.29 -6.01
C THR A 187 7.75 -5.40 -4.99
N TYR A 188 6.66 -6.12 -4.78
CA TYR A 188 6.59 -7.22 -3.81
C TYR A 188 7.74 -8.22 -4.01
N ARG A 189 8.08 -8.51 -5.28
CA ARG A 189 9.20 -9.39 -5.63
C ARG A 189 10.55 -8.87 -5.15
N SER A 190 10.79 -7.57 -5.28
CA SER A 190 12.01 -6.94 -4.77
C SER A 190 12.05 -6.98 -3.24
N ILE A 191 10.93 -6.73 -2.56
CA ILE A 191 10.83 -6.75 -1.09
C ILE A 191 11.09 -8.16 -0.53
N CYS A 192 10.54 -9.20 -1.17
CA CYS A 192 10.74 -10.59 -0.76
C CYS A 192 12.21 -11.04 -0.77
N SER A 193 13.08 -10.35 -1.53
CA SER A 193 14.51 -10.65 -1.53
C SER A 193 15.23 -10.17 -0.26
N GLY A 194 14.61 -9.28 0.52
CA GLY A 194 15.18 -8.66 1.73
C GLY A 194 16.24 -7.57 1.47
N GLY A 195 16.65 -7.35 0.21
CA GLY A 195 17.75 -6.44 -0.13
C GLY A 195 17.39 -4.95 -0.22
N THR A 196 16.11 -4.59 -0.10
CA THR A 196 15.63 -3.22 -0.36
C THR A 196 15.61 -2.33 0.88
N GLY A 197 15.72 -2.93 2.07
CA GLY A 197 15.59 -2.25 3.37
C GLY A 197 14.15 -1.90 3.77
N HIS A 198 13.17 -2.04 2.87
CA HIS A 198 11.78 -1.72 3.17
C HIS A 198 11.17 -2.69 4.19
N THR A 199 10.12 -2.22 4.86
CA THR A 199 9.16 -3.07 5.56
C THR A 199 7.79 -3.00 4.93
N GLU A 200 7.02 -4.08 5.08
CA GLU A 200 5.59 -4.07 4.89
C GLU A 200 4.94 -3.16 5.94
N ALA A 201 4.09 -2.26 5.47
CA ALA A 201 3.40 -1.28 6.30
C ALA A 201 1.97 -1.05 5.81
N VAL A 202 1.13 -0.59 6.73
CA VAL A 202 -0.25 -0.16 6.51
C VAL A 202 -0.32 1.34 6.74
N GLN A 203 -0.80 2.09 5.76
CA GLN A 203 -1.28 3.46 5.96
C GLN A 203 -2.76 3.46 6.27
N VAL A 204 -3.16 4.26 7.25
CA VAL A 204 -4.52 4.34 7.76
C VAL A 204 -4.97 5.79 7.74
N LEU A 205 -5.96 6.12 6.92
CA LEU A 205 -6.66 7.40 6.93
C LEU A 205 -7.79 7.32 7.96
N TYR A 206 -7.79 8.21 8.94
CA TYR A 206 -8.77 8.20 10.02
C TYR A 206 -9.27 9.59 10.38
N ASP A 207 -10.49 9.63 10.91
CA ASP A 207 -11.10 10.82 11.47
C ASP A 207 -10.76 10.94 12.96
N PRO A 208 -9.93 11.93 13.36
CA PRO A 208 -9.55 12.10 14.77
C PRO A 208 -10.73 12.45 15.68
N GLU A 209 -11.87 12.90 15.14
CA GLU A 209 -13.09 13.14 15.92
C GLU A 209 -13.81 11.84 16.29
N GLN A 210 -13.59 10.76 15.52
CA GLN A 210 -14.22 9.45 15.74
C GLN A 210 -13.27 8.44 16.39
N VAL A 211 -11.96 8.49 16.08
CA VAL A 211 -10.96 7.58 16.63
C VAL A 211 -9.64 8.28 16.90
N SER A 212 -9.11 8.09 18.11
CA SER A 212 -7.81 8.63 18.50
C SER A 212 -6.65 7.79 17.97
N PHE A 213 -5.48 8.40 17.84
CA PHE A 213 -4.26 7.68 17.51
C PHE A 213 -3.88 6.65 18.59
N ASP A 214 -4.14 6.94 19.86
CA ASP A 214 -3.98 5.96 20.96
C ASP A 214 -4.79 4.68 20.69
N LYS A 215 -6.02 4.80 20.17
CA LYS A 215 -6.86 3.65 19.85
C LYS A 215 -6.28 2.84 18.68
N LEU A 216 -5.70 3.50 17.70
CA LEU A 216 -4.99 2.82 16.61
C LEU A 216 -3.75 2.08 17.12
N LEU A 217 -3.01 2.67 18.06
CA LEU A 217 -1.88 2.01 18.73
C LEU A 217 -2.32 0.79 19.56
N GLU A 218 -3.45 0.87 20.26
CA GLU A 218 -4.03 -0.29 20.95
C GLU A 218 -4.36 -1.43 19.98
N VAL A 219 -4.97 -1.11 18.83
CA VAL A 219 -5.27 -2.10 17.78
C VAL A 219 -3.97 -2.70 17.26
N PHE A 220 -2.97 -1.87 16.97
CA PHE A 220 -1.65 -2.31 16.53
C PHE A 220 -1.02 -3.31 17.51
N PHE A 221 -0.84 -2.94 18.78
CA PHE A 221 -0.23 -3.81 19.79
C PHE A 221 -1.08 -5.02 20.18
N SER A 222 -2.37 -5.03 19.87
CA SER A 222 -3.21 -6.23 20.01
C SER A 222 -2.95 -7.28 18.92
N ARG A 223 -2.34 -6.87 17.81
CA ARG A 223 -2.08 -7.72 16.62
C ARG A 223 -0.62 -8.03 16.38
N THR A 224 0.29 -7.27 16.97
CA THR A 224 1.74 -7.43 16.82
C THR A 224 2.38 -7.99 18.08
N ASP A 225 3.50 -8.67 17.93
CA ASP A 225 4.39 -9.00 19.04
C ASP A 225 5.51 -7.97 19.03
N PRO A 226 5.50 -6.98 19.94
CA PRO A 226 6.46 -5.89 19.91
C PRO A 226 7.86 -6.33 20.35
N THR A 227 8.08 -7.60 20.71
CA THR A 227 9.35 -8.13 21.25
C THR A 227 10.19 -8.91 20.23
N THR A 228 9.64 -9.17 19.04
CA THR A 228 10.29 -10.01 18.04
C THR A 228 10.97 -9.18 16.94
N LEU A 229 12.31 -9.17 16.97
CA LEU A 229 13.10 -8.39 16.02
C LEU A 229 13.03 -9.03 14.62
N ASN A 230 12.70 -8.22 13.60
CA ASN A 230 12.64 -8.63 12.18
C ASN A 230 11.83 -9.93 11.96
N ARG A 231 10.75 -10.10 12.73
CA ARG A 231 9.90 -11.27 12.68
C ARG A 231 8.53 -10.94 13.25
N GLN A 232 7.49 -11.51 12.67
CA GLN A 232 6.17 -11.56 13.27
C GLN A 232 5.56 -12.95 13.04
N GLY A 233 5.27 -13.67 14.13
CA GLY A 233 4.80 -15.05 14.04
C GLY A 233 5.79 -15.95 13.27
N ALA A 234 5.33 -16.51 12.15
CA ALA A 234 6.12 -17.37 11.26
C ALA A 234 6.86 -16.57 10.16
N ASP A 235 6.51 -15.30 9.94
CA ASP A 235 7.10 -14.46 8.91
C ASP A 235 8.40 -13.85 9.42
N THR A 236 9.53 -14.24 8.84
CA THR A 236 10.88 -13.82 9.27
C THR A 236 11.58 -13.03 8.16
N GLY A 237 12.14 -11.88 8.52
CA GLY A 237 12.82 -10.98 7.61
C GLY A 237 12.68 -9.52 8.05
N THR A 238 13.62 -8.68 7.62
CA THR A 238 13.60 -7.24 7.90
C THR A 238 12.34 -6.56 7.36
N GLN A 239 11.72 -7.15 6.33
CA GLN A 239 10.46 -6.69 5.77
C GLN A 239 9.24 -6.92 6.66
N TYR A 240 9.39 -7.68 7.74
CA TYR A 240 8.33 -8.01 8.70
C TYR A 240 8.60 -7.41 10.09
N ARG A 241 9.53 -6.45 10.18
CA ARG A 241 9.82 -5.75 11.44
C ARG A 241 8.61 -4.95 11.90
N SER A 242 8.55 -4.69 13.21
CA SER A 242 7.52 -3.84 13.78
C SER A 242 7.99 -2.38 13.81
N GLY A 243 7.10 -1.45 13.48
CA GLY A 243 7.39 -0.02 13.43
C GLY A 243 6.13 0.84 13.51
N VAL A 244 6.24 1.98 14.17
CA VAL A 244 5.24 3.06 14.16
C VAL A 244 5.91 4.27 13.54
N TYR A 245 5.38 4.73 12.41
CA TYR A 245 5.93 5.87 11.69
C TYR A 245 5.01 7.07 11.80
N TYR A 246 5.43 8.05 12.60
CA TYR A 246 4.59 9.20 12.96
C TYR A 246 4.67 10.30 11.90
N HIS A 247 3.56 10.99 11.71
CA HIS A 247 3.37 12.12 10.79
C HIS A 247 3.27 13.47 11.51
N SER A 248 3.30 13.46 12.83
CA SER A 248 3.18 14.65 13.69
C SER A 248 3.80 14.40 15.06
N GLU A 249 4.17 15.46 15.77
CA GLU A 249 4.70 15.35 17.14
C GLU A 249 3.64 14.83 18.13
N GLU A 250 2.35 15.08 17.87
CA GLU A 250 1.25 14.52 18.67
C GLU A 250 1.20 13.00 18.55
N GLN A 251 1.38 12.45 17.34
CA GLN A 251 1.45 11.00 17.12
C GLN A 251 2.68 10.39 17.79
N LYS A 252 3.83 11.07 17.71
CA LYS A 252 5.06 10.65 18.38
C LYS A 252 4.87 10.57 19.90
N ALA A 253 4.34 11.62 20.53
CA ALA A 253 4.09 11.63 21.97
C ALA A 253 3.11 10.53 22.41
N ALA A 254 2.05 10.29 21.64
CA ALA A 254 1.13 9.19 21.88
C ALA A 254 1.81 7.81 21.74
N ALA A 255 2.66 7.63 20.72
CA ALA A 255 3.43 6.40 20.53
C ALA A 255 4.43 6.16 21.67
N GLU A 256 5.18 7.18 22.11
CA GLU A 256 6.11 7.07 23.25
C GLU A 256 5.40 6.59 24.52
N LYS A 257 4.19 7.12 24.78
CA LYS A 257 3.34 6.68 25.90
C LYS A 257 2.93 5.20 25.74
N ALA A 258 2.44 4.80 24.56
CA ALA A 258 2.01 3.43 24.30
C ALA A 258 3.18 2.42 24.41
N PHE A 259 4.38 2.81 23.96
CA PHE A 259 5.59 2.01 24.10
C PHE A 259 5.97 1.82 25.57
N ALA A 260 5.91 2.88 26.38
CA ALA A 260 6.16 2.77 27.82
C ALA A 260 5.16 1.83 28.53
N GLU A 261 3.92 1.72 28.03
CA GLU A 261 2.93 0.75 28.50
C GLU A 261 3.27 -0.68 28.08
N GLN A 262 3.75 -0.90 26.85
CA GLN A 262 4.22 -2.22 26.42
C GLN A 262 5.46 -2.67 27.18
N GLU A 263 6.42 -1.77 27.44
CA GLU A 263 7.61 -2.04 28.24
C GLU A 263 7.28 -2.46 29.67
N LYS A 264 6.23 -1.89 30.27
CA LYS A 264 5.72 -2.35 31.58
C LYS A 264 5.13 -3.76 31.51
N LYS A 265 4.53 -4.14 30.38
CA LYS A 265 3.87 -5.43 30.18
C LYS A 265 4.86 -6.56 29.88
N TYR A 266 5.86 -6.31 29.04
CA TYR A 266 6.82 -7.31 28.56
C TYR A 266 8.18 -7.28 29.30
N GLY A 267 8.43 -6.22 30.09
CA GLY A 267 9.67 -6.01 30.82
C GLY A 267 10.55 -4.96 30.14
N ALA A 268 11.40 -4.28 30.92
CA ALA A 268 12.15 -3.13 30.42
C ALA A 268 13.14 -3.46 29.28
N ASN A 269 13.16 -2.61 28.26
CA ASN A 269 13.91 -2.74 27.00
C ASN A 269 13.54 -3.99 26.19
N SER A 270 12.29 -4.46 26.29
CA SER A 270 11.82 -5.62 25.52
C SER A 270 11.18 -5.24 24.19
N VAL A 271 10.73 -3.99 24.03
CA VAL A 271 10.06 -3.53 22.81
C VAL A 271 11.11 -3.20 21.75
N VAL A 272 11.07 -3.96 20.66
CA VAL A 272 11.95 -3.79 19.49
C VAL A 272 11.25 -3.08 18.32
N THR A 273 9.99 -2.69 18.49
CA THR A 273 9.27 -1.85 17.54
C THR A 273 10.02 -0.54 17.34
N GLU A 274 10.23 -0.13 16.09
CA GLU A 274 10.87 1.16 15.82
C GLU A 274 9.85 2.32 15.93
N LEU A 275 10.28 3.46 16.48
CA LEU A 275 9.51 4.69 16.51
C LEU A 275 10.29 5.75 15.73
N LEU A 276 9.89 6.00 14.48
CA LEU A 276 10.60 6.88 13.55
C LEU A 276 9.62 7.84 12.85
N GLU A 277 10.15 8.93 12.33
CA GLU A 277 9.35 9.83 11.48
C GLU A 277 8.97 9.11 10.18
N ALA A 278 7.75 9.36 9.69
CA ALA A 278 7.31 8.80 8.42
C ALA A 278 8.19 9.23 7.25
N LYS A 279 8.49 8.28 6.37
CA LYS A 279 9.21 8.48 5.10
C LYS A 279 8.27 8.21 3.93
N GLU A 280 8.81 8.25 2.72
CA GLU A 280 8.08 7.84 1.52
C GLU A 280 7.44 6.46 1.72
N TYR A 281 6.18 6.38 1.31
CA TYR A 281 5.39 5.17 1.37
C TYR A 281 4.97 4.78 -0.03
N TRP A 282 5.38 3.60 -0.47
CA TRP A 282 5.10 3.06 -1.78
C TRP A 282 3.96 2.07 -1.67
N PRO A 283 2.73 2.41 -2.11
CA PRO A 283 1.62 1.47 -2.06
C PRO A 283 1.94 0.20 -2.85
N ALA A 284 1.59 -0.94 -2.29
CA ALA A 284 1.76 -2.24 -2.91
C ALA A 284 0.76 -2.44 -4.06
N GLU A 285 1.00 -3.48 -4.86
CA GLU A 285 0.20 -3.84 -6.01
C GLU A 285 -1.30 -4.03 -5.65
N PRO A 286 -2.25 -3.79 -6.59
CA PRO A 286 -3.70 -3.85 -6.30
C PRO A 286 -4.20 -5.18 -5.74
N TYR A 287 -3.47 -6.27 -5.97
CA TYR A 287 -3.82 -7.59 -5.45
C TYR A 287 -3.49 -7.75 -3.96
N HIS A 288 -2.59 -6.93 -3.38
CA HIS A 288 -2.32 -6.91 -1.94
C HIS A 288 -3.35 -6.09 -1.15
N GLN A 289 -3.91 -5.06 -1.78
CA GLN A 289 -4.90 -4.15 -1.18
C GLN A 289 -6.15 -4.93 -0.75
N GLN A 290 -6.53 -4.88 0.53
CA GLN A 290 -7.71 -5.54 1.10
C GLN A 290 -7.76 -7.04 0.80
N TYR A 291 -6.60 -7.70 0.83
CA TYR A 291 -6.44 -9.09 0.39
C TYR A 291 -7.35 -10.09 1.13
N LEU A 292 -7.46 -9.96 2.46
CA LEU A 292 -8.28 -10.87 3.27
C LEU A 292 -9.78 -10.64 3.11
N GLU A 293 -10.19 -9.39 2.88
CA GLU A 293 -11.59 -9.05 2.54
C GLU A 293 -11.98 -9.65 1.20
N LYS A 294 -11.05 -9.70 0.23
CA LYS A 294 -11.25 -10.27 -1.10
C LYS A 294 -11.22 -11.80 -1.14
N GLY A 295 -10.96 -12.50 -0.03
CA GLY A 295 -10.95 -13.96 0.04
C GLY A 295 -9.66 -14.59 0.54
N GLY A 296 -8.56 -13.83 0.61
CA GLY A 296 -7.25 -14.34 0.98
C GLY A 296 -6.80 -15.53 0.12
N ARG A 297 -5.88 -16.33 0.65
CA ARG A 297 -5.24 -17.48 -0.01
C ARG A 297 -6.22 -18.61 -0.32
N PHE A 298 -7.26 -18.77 0.48
CA PHE A 298 -8.18 -19.92 0.41
C PHE A 298 -9.55 -19.56 -0.20
N GLY A 299 -9.73 -18.32 -0.68
CA GLY A 299 -11.00 -17.86 -1.24
C GLY A 299 -12.13 -17.72 -0.21
N GLN A 300 -11.79 -17.57 1.07
CA GLN A 300 -12.73 -17.43 2.19
C GLN A 300 -12.60 -16.01 2.77
N PRO A 301 -13.48 -15.07 2.36
CA PRO A 301 -13.35 -13.69 2.77
C PRO A 301 -13.53 -13.53 4.27
N GLN A 302 -12.80 -12.58 4.83
CA GLN A 302 -12.94 -12.17 6.23
C GLN A 302 -13.58 -10.79 6.26
N SER A 303 -14.68 -10.65 7.00
CA SER A 303 -15.44 -9.39 7.05
C SER A 303 -14.56 -8.22 7.49
N ALA A 304 -14.63 -7.11 6.75
CA ALA A 304 -14.01 -5.83 7.08
C ALA A 304 -15.01 -4.84 7.72
N GLU A 305 -16.21 -5.32 8.07
CA GLU A 305 -17.25 -4.48 8.67
C GLU A 305 -16.75 -3.77 9.94
N LYS A 306 -17.17 -2.51 10.10
CA LYS A 306 -16.80 -1.71 11.27
C LYS A 306 -17.32 -2.36 12.55
N GLY A 307 -16.42 -2.58 13.49
CA GLY A 307 -16.71 -3.25 14.76
C GLY A 307 -16.69 -4.78 14.71
N ALA A 308 -16.38 -5.41 13.58
CA ALA A 308 -16.29 -6.88 13.51
C ALA A 308 -15.20 -7.42 14.44
N THR A 309 -15.55 -8.43 15.23
CA THR A 309 -14.66 -9.02 16.26
C THR A 309 -14.17 -10.43 15.91
N ASP A 310 -14.56 -10.97 14.76
CA ASP A 310 -14.15 -12.32 14.33
C ASP A 310 -12.63 -12.45 14.29
N THR A 311 -12.10 -13.60 14.68
CA THR A 311 -10.65 -13.82 14.66
C THR A 311 -10.08 -13.66 13.25
N ILE A 312 -9.15 -12.72 13.09
CA ILE A 312 -8.41 -12.52 11.84
C ILE A 312 -7.39 -13.66 11.66
N ARG A 313 -7.54 -14.41 10.58
CA ARG A 313 -6.61 -15.44 10.10
C ARG A 313 -5.60 -14.81 9.17
N CYS A 314 -4.31 -15.10 9.36
CA CYS A 314 -3.20 -14.35 8.73
C CYS A 314 -3.26 -14.33 7.19
N TYR A 315 -3.66 -15.43 6.55
CA TYR A 315 -3.58 -15.58 5.10
C TYR A 315 -4.92 -15.87 4.41
N GLY A 316 -6.01 -16.06 5.17
CA GLY A 316 -7.30 -16.53 4.64
C GLY A 316 -7.95 -17.56 5.54
#